data_AF-W7W8P6-F1
#
_entry.id   AF-W7W8P6-F1
#
_cell.length_a   1.000
_cell.length_b   1.000
_cell.length_c   1.000
_cell.angle_alpha   90.00
_cell.angle_beta   90.00
_cell.angle_gamma   90.00
#
_symmetry.space_group_name_H-M   'P 1'
#
loop_
_entity.id
_entity.type
_entity.pdbx_description
1 polymer ?
#
loop_
_entity_poly.entity_id
_entity_poly.type
_entity_poly.pdbx_seq_one_letter_code
_entity_poly.pdbx_strand_id
1 'polypeptide(L)'
;MDNSSSGVEPRSIARPRNALKRVPDVFLAHWNQVNAADLLKALADYAKPDASFRARKDPRSMRWHASIDGRDFSFVLTGPMFLDDSDNQGGLGAVKFVQHVLRCDFRAATRFLLEDPRAQPFLPPKHQQ
;
A
#
# COMPACT_ATOMS: atom_id res chain seq x y z
N MET A 1 55.25 -10.67 8.17
CA MET A 1 54.19 -9.96 8.90
C MET A 1 53.62 -8.95 7.93
N ASP A 2 52.42 -9.00 7.38
CA ASP A 2 51.34 -9.97 7.25
C ASP A 2 50.37 -9.29 6.26
N ASN A 3 49.73 -10.10 5.44
CA ASN A 3 48.78 -9.68 4.43
C ASN A 3 47.39 -9.63 5.09
N SER A 4 46.68 -8.50 5.04
CA SER A 4 45.20 -8.47 5.09
C SER A 4 44.64 -7.13 4.63
N SER A 5 44.40 -7.09 3.33
CA SER A 5 43.39 -6.27 2.68
C SER A 5 42.03 -6.51 3.33
N SER A 6 41.35 -5.48 3.81
CA SER A 6 39.94 -5.55 4.17
C SER A 6 39.19 -4.48 3.38
N GLY A 7 39.03 -4.75 2.09
CA GLY A 7 38.03 -4.09 1.27
C GLY A 7 36.65 -4.53 1.75
N VAL A 8 35.97 -3.65 2.48
CA VAL A 8 34.54 -3.82 2.75
C VAL A 8 33.82 -3.43 1.46
N GLU A 9 33.57 -4.41 0.59
CA GLU A 9 32.63 -4.22 -0.52
C GLU A 9 31.27 -3.83 0.09
N PRO A 10 30.63 -2.72 -0.36
CA PRO A 10 29.23 -2.53 -0.07
C PRO A 10 28.50 -3.69 -0.76
N ARG A 11 27.85 -4.54 0.02
CA ARG A 11 26.86 -5.50 -0.48
C ARG A 11 25.78 -4.71 -1.22
N SER A 12 25.98 -4.53 -2.52
CA SER A 12 24.90 -4.26 -3.46
C SER A 12 24.00 -5.49 -3.39
N ILE A 13 23.02 -5.42 -2.50
CA ILE A 13 21.85 -6.28 -2.59
C ILE A 13 21.25 -5.93 -3.94
N ALA A 14 21.52 -6.78 -4.93
CA ALA A 14 20.91 -6.70 -6.24
C ALA A 14 19.40 -6.75 -6.01
N ARG A 15 18.75 -5.58 -5.97
CA ARG A 15 17.29 -5.51 -6.03
C ARG A 15 16.90 -6.23 -7.31
N PRO A 16 16.03 -7.24 -7.25
CA PRO A 16 15.62 -7.94 -8.46
C PRO A 16 15.03 -6.89 -9.42
N ARG A 17 15.76 -6.65 -10.52
CA ARG A 17 15.47 -5.64 -11.54
C ARG A 17 14.35 -6.10 -12.48
N ASN A 18 13.41 -6.87 -11.96
CA ASN A 18 12.26 -7.39 -12.69
C ASN A 18 10.98 -6.96 -11.99
N ALA A 19 10.74 -5.65 -11.98
CA ALA A 19 9.36 -5.17 -11.99
C ALA A 19 8.71 -5.82 -13.23
N LEU A 20 7.73 -6.68 -13.00
CA LEU A 20 6.98 -7.38 -14.06
C LEU A 20 6.75 -6.44 -15.24
N LYS A 21 7.23 -6.80 -16.45
CA LYS A 21 7.01 -6.01 -17.68
C LYS A 21 5.52 -5.68 -17.88
N ARG A 22 4.64 -6.52 -17.34
CA ARG A 22 3.21 -6.34 -17.23
C ARG A 22 2.70 -7.00 -15.95
N VAL A 23 1.93 -6.27 -15.14
CA VAL A 23 1.21 -6.84 -13.99
C VAL A 23 0.10 -7.77 -14.52
N PRO A 24 0.01 -9.04 -14.08
CA PRO A 24 -1.04 -9.94 -14.53
C PRO A 24 -2.43 -9.45 -14.10
N ASP A 25 -3.45 -9.68 -14.93
CA ASP A 25 -4.81 -9.18 -14.66
C ASP A 25 -5.40 -9.75 -13.36
N VAL A 26 -5.00 -10.97 -12.95
CA VAL A 26 -5.39 -11.57 -11.66
C VAL A 26 -4.89 -10.76 -10.46
N PHE A 27 -3.73 -10.10 -10.57
CA PHE A 27 -3.23 -9.22 -9.51
C PHE A 27 -4.09 -7.97 -9.40
N LEU A 28 -4.46 -7.37 -10.54
CA LEU A 28 -5.32 -6.19 -10.57
C LEU A 28 -6.72 -6.52 -10.04
N ALA A 29 -7.28 -7.65 -10.43
CA ALA A 29 -8.55 -8.14 -9.91
C ALA A 29 -8.50 -8.34 -8.39
N HIS A 30 -7.43 -8.97 -7.88
CA HIS A 30 -7.23 -9.17 -6.44
C HIS A 30 -7.08 -7.84 -5.68
N TRP A 31 -6.18 -6.95 -6.13
CA TRP A 31 -5.95 -5.64 -5.51
C TRP A 31 -7.18 -4.73 -5.52
N ASN A 32 -8.08 -4.88 -6.49
CA ASN A 32 -9.36 -4.15 -6.51
C ASN A 32 -10.34 -4.58 -5.40
N GLN A 33 -10.14 -5.75 -4.80
CA GLN A 33 -11.01 -6.29 -3.74
C GLN A 33 -10.40 -6.15 -2.34
N VAL A 34 -9.13 -5.73 -2.23
CA VAL A 34 -8.45 -5.55 -0.95
C VAL A 34 -9.18 -4.50 -0.11
N ASN A 35 -9.53 -4.87 1.12
CA ASN A 35 -10.15 -3.94 2.06
C ASN A 35 -9.21 -2.78 2.38
N ALA A 36 -9.67 -1.54 2.15
CA ALA A 36 -8.88 -0.34 2.31
C ALA A 36 -8.45 -0.09 3.76
N ALA A 37 -9.24 -0.52 4.76
CA ALA A 37 -8.88 -0.37 6.16
C ALA A 37 -7.74 -1.31 6.56
N ASP A 38 -7.71 -2.52 6.01
CA ASP A 38 -6.61 -3.47 6.26
C ASP A 38 -5.33 -3.03 5.56
N LEU A 39 -5.45 -2.53 4.32
CA LEU A 39 -4.33 -1.92 3.63
C LEU A 39 -3.79 -0.70 4.38
N LEU A 40 -4.66 0.20 4.85
CA LEU A 40 -4.26 1.36 5.63
C LEU A 40 -3.44 0.96 6.86
N LYS A 41 -3.94 0.01 7.67
CA LYS A 41 -3.25 -0.46 8.88
C LYS A 41 -1.87 -1.05 8.58
N ALA A 42 -1.72 -1.72 7.45
CA ALA A 42 -0.45 -2.33 7.08
C ALA A 42 0.57 -1.29 6.60
N LEU A 43 0.13 -0.29 5.84
CA LEU A 43 1.02 0.69 5.22
C LEU A 43 1.37 1.87 6.15
N ALA A 44 0.47 2.24 7.05
CA ALA A 44 0.61 3.42 7.89
C ALA A 44 1.59 3.20 9.05
N ASP A 45 2.35 4.25 9.35
CA ASP A 45 3.17 4.32 10.57
C ASP A 45 2.27 4.43 11.80
N TYR A 46 1.11 5.06 11.63
CA TYR A 46 0.05 5.15 12.63
C TYR A 46 -1.32 5.17 11.94
N ALA A 47 -2.29 4.44 12.49
CA ALA A 47 -3.67 4.51 12.04
C ALA A 47 -4.64 4.27 13.21
N LYS A 48 -5.68 5.11 13.31
CA LYS A 48 -6.79 4.90 14.25
C LYS A 48 -8.14 5.21 13.61
N PRO A 49 -9.21 4.47 13.98
CA PRO A 49 -10.56 4.85 13.62
C PRO A 49 -11.01 6.09 14.41
N ASP A 50 -11.82 6.93 13.78
CA ASP A 50 -12.54 8.03 14.43
C ASP A 50 -13.89 7.53 14.95
N ALA A 51 -13.97 7.28 16.27
CA ALA A 51 -15.18 6.81 16.93
C ALA A 51 -16.33 7.83 16.95
N SER A 52 -16.04 9.11 16.68
CA SER A 52 -17.06 10.17 16.59
C SER A 52 -17.74 10.20 15.23
N PHE A 53 -17.13 9.56 14.22
CA PHE A 53 -17.70 9.49 12.88
C PHE A 53 -19.06 8.80 12.88
N ARG A 54 -20.00 9.38 12.14
CA ARG A 54 -21.33 8.83 11.89
C ARG A 54 -21.55 8.79 10.39
N ALA A 55 -21.51 7.58 9.84
CA ALA A 55 -21.71 7.39 8.41
C ALA A 55 -23.12 7.84 8.00
N ARG A 56 -23.21 8.65 6.94
CA ARG A 56 -24.49 9.19 6.45
C ARG A 56 -25.08 8.40 5.28
N LYS A 57 -24.23 7.88 4.39
CA LYS A 57 -24.65 7.22 3.14
C LYS A 57 -24.58 5.70 3.22
N ASP A 58 -23.44 5.17 3.68
CA ASP A 58 -23.24 3.73 3.84
C ASP A 58 -22.80 3.44 5.28
N PRO A 59 -23.58 2.68 6.08
CA PRO A 59 -23.28 2.39 7.49
C PRO A 59 -21.99 1.59 7.71
N ARG A 60 -21.42 0.99 6.66
CA ARG A 60 -20.13 0.29 6.70
C ARG A 60 -18.94 1.24 6.60
N SER A 61 -19.19 2.52 6.30
CA SER A 61 -18.13 3.51 6.16
C SER A 61 -17.54 3.85 7.51
N MET A 62 -16.21 3.90 7.59
CA MET A 62 -15.48 4.31 8.79
C MET A 62 -14.52 5.42 8.44
N ARG A 63 -14.43 6.44 9.29
CA ARG A 63 -13.35 7.43 9.18
C ARG A 63 -12.12 6.97 9.95
N TRP A 64 -10.95 7.21 9.37
CA TRP A 64 -9.65 6.88 9.90
C TRP A 64 -8.73 8.10 9.85
N HIS A 65 -7.96 8.29 10.91
CA HIS A 65 -6.81 9.19 10.91
C HIS A 65 -5.54 8.36 10.82
N ALA A 66 -4.66 8.72 9.90
CA ALA A 66 -3.43 7.96 9.70
C ALA A 66 -2.26 8.86 9.36
N SER A 67 -1.06 8.38 9.70
CA SER A 67 0.21 8.96 9.26
C SER A 67 0.93 7.92 8.40
N ILE A 68 1.34 8.32 7.20
CA ILE A 68 2.02 7.45 6.23
C ILE A 68 3.18 8.25 5.64
N ASP A 69 4.41 7.80 5.87
CA ASP A 69 5.61 8.41 5.29
C ASP A 69 5.70 9.92 5.64
N GLY A 70 5.44 10.22 6.92
CA GLY A 70 5.48 11.58 7.47
C GLY A 70 4.33 12.51 7.05
N ARG A 71 3.29 11.98 6.40
CA ARG A 71 2.09 12.74 6.00
C ARG A 71 0.84 12.24 6.70
N ASP A 72 0.03 13.17 7.18
CA ASP A 72 -1.22 12.87 7.85
C ASP A 72 -2.41 12.90 6.88
N PHE A 73 -3.30 11.94 7.05
CA PHE A 73 -4.47 11.73 6.22
C PHE A 73 -5.72 11.54 7.08
N SER A 74 -6.87 11.97 6.55
CA SER A 74 -8.19 11.65 7.10
C SER A 74 -9.00 10.93 6.03
N PHE A 75 -9.13 9.61 6.16
CA PHE A 75 -9.82 8.80 5.17
C PHE A 75 -11.23 8.42 5.63
N VAL A 76 -12.20 8.41 4.72
CA VAL A 76 -13.42 7.62 4.84
C VAL A 76 -13.25 6.35 4.00
N LEU A 77 -13.32 5.19 4.65
CA LEU A 77 -13.08 3.88 4.06
C LEU A 77 -14.37 3.05 4.04
N THR A 78 -14.65 2.40 2.91
CA THR A 78 -15.83 1.53 2.73
C THR A 78 -15.44 0.32 1.89
N GLY A 79 -15.17 -0.82 2.55
CA GLY A 79 -14.62 -2.00 1.87
C GLY A 79 -13.32 -1.64 1.13
N PRO A 80 -13.20 -1.91 -0.19
CA PRO A 80 -12.02 -1.54 -0.98
C PRO A 80 -11.93 -0.05 -1.38
N MET A 81 -12.95 0.75 -1.10
CA MET A 81 -13.00 2.16 -1.48
C MET A 81 -12.42 3.06 -0.38
N PHE A 82 -11.76 4.14 -0.80
CA PHE A 82 -11.33 5.22 0.09
C PHE A 82 -11.71 6.59 -0.48
N LEU A 83 -11.94 7.54 0.41
CA LEU A 83 -12.02 8.97 0.15
C LEU A 83 -11.10 9.67 1.15
N ASP A 84 -10.18 10.49 0.69
CA ASP A 84 -9.39 11.41 1.51
C ASP A 84 -10.19 12.70 1.72
N ASP A 85 -10.67 12.93 2.94
CA ASP A 85 -11.40 14.14 3.30
C ASP A 85 -10.51 15.40 3.21
N SER A 86 -9.18 15.27 3.32
CA SER A 86 -8.26 16.40 3.29
C SER A 86 -8.12 17.04 1.90
N ASP A 87 -8.29 16.24 0.84
CA ASP A 87 -8.11 16.68 -0.56
C ASP A 87 -9.33 16.37 -1.45
N ASN A 88 -10.38 15.79 -0.87
CA ASN A 88 -11.60 15.35 -1.56
C ASN A 88 -11.31 14.45 -2.79
N GLN A 89 -10.26 13.64 -2.70
CA GLN A 89 -9.86 12.67 -3.72
C GLN A 89 -10.05 11.26 -3.19
N GLY A 90 -10.41 10.32 -4.07
CA GLY A 90 -10.70 8.96 -3.66
C GLY A 90 -10.49 7.97 -4.78
N GLY A 91 -10.63 6.70 -4.44
CA GLY A 91 -10.44 5.62 -5.38
C GLY A 91 -10.85 4.27 -4.83
N LEU A 92 -10.65 3.25 -5.66
CA LEU A 92 -10.99 1.87 -5.37
C LEU A 92 -9.74 1.00 -5.47
N GLY A 93 -9.56 0.13 -4.48
CA GLY A 93 -8.54 -0.90 -4.48
C GLY A 93 -7.14 -0.41 -4.12
N ALA A 94 -6.26 -1.38 -3.90
CA ALA A 94 -4.94 -1.15 -3.34
C ALA A 94 -4.04 -0.29 -4.24
N VAL A 95 -4.13 -0.44 -5.57
CA VAL A 95 -3.31 0.34 -6.49
C VAL A 95 -3.64 1.82 -6.37
N LYS A 96 -4.92 2.20 -6.43
CA LYS A 96 -5.34 3.61 -6.32
C LYS A 96 -5.02 4.18 -4.95
N PHE A 97 -5.17 3.38 -3.90
CA PHE A 97 -4.79 3.77 -2.55
C PHE A 97 -3.30 4.11 -2.46
N VAL A 98 -2.42 3.23 -2.96
CA VAL A 98 -0.96 3.46 -2.96
C VAL A 98 -0.57 4.66 -3.81
N GLN A 99 -1.16 4.81 -5.01
CA GLN A 99 -0.94 5.99 -5.84
C GLN A 99 -1.27 7.30 -5.10
N HIS A 100 -2.37 7.31 -4.35
CA HIS A 100 -2.81 8.48 -3.59
C HIS A 100 -1.85 8.81 -2.44
N VAL A 101 -1.58 7.85 -1.55
CA VAL A 101 -0.78 8.10 -0.34
C VAL A 101 0.69 8.35 -0.66
N LEU A 102 1.24 7.65 -1.66
CA LEU A 102 2.64 7.84 -2.06
C LEU A 102 2.82 8.90 -3.17
N ARG A 103 1.74 9.46 -3.72
CA ARG A 103 1.74 10.41 -4.85
C ARG A 103 2.57 9.91 -6.04
N CYS A 104 2.29 8.68 -6.46
CA CYS A 104 3.08 8.00 -7.49
C CYS A 104 2.23 7.49 -8.66
N ASP A 105 2.90 7.16 -9.76
CA ASP A 105 2.24 6.58 -10.93
C ASP A 105 1.85 5.11 -10.70
N PHE A 106 1.10 4.55 -11.65
CA PHE A 106 0.61 3.16 -11.57
C PHE A 106 1.76 2.16 -11.48
N ARG A 107 2.87 2.41 -12.20
CA ARG A 107 4.02 1.50 -12.24
C ARG A 107 4.73 1.48 -10.89
N ALA A 108 4.92 2.64 -10.27
CA ALA A 108 5.49 2.76 -8.94
C ALA A 108 4.59 2.13 -7.87
N ALA A 109 3.28 2.34 -7.94
CA ALA A 109 2.32 1.76 -7.00
C ALA A 109 2.26 0.24 -7.08
N THR A 110 2.19 -0.32 -8.30
CA THR A 110 2.20 -1.78 -8.50
C THR A 110 3.52 -2.41 -8.11
N ARG A 111 4.65 -1.74 -8.37
CA ARG A 111 5.96 -2.18 -7.87
C ARG A 111 5.99 -2.19 -6.33
N PHE A 112 5.48 -1.14 -5.70
CA PHE A 112 5.38 -1.06 -4.24
C PHE A 112 4.57 -2.23 -3.67
N LEU A 113 3.40 -2.52 -4.25
CA LEU A 113 2.57 -3.65 -3.81
C LEU A 113 3.23 -5.02 -4.00
N LEU A 114 4.18 -5.15 -4.95
CA LEU A 114 4.94 -6.38 -5.18
C LEU A 114 6.15 -6.54 -4.27
N GLU A 115 6.79 -5.43 -3.88
CA GLU A 115 8.12 -5.44 -3.27
C GLU A 115 8.13 -5.00 -1.80
N ASP A 116 7.21 -4.15 -1.36
CA ASP A 116 7.20 -3.64 0.02
C ASP A 116 6.73 -4.74 0.99
N PRO A 117 7.49 -5.05 2.06
CA PRO A 117 7.10 -6.05 3.04
C PRO A 117 5.72 -5.84 3.68
N ARG A 118 5.30 -4.58 3.86
CA ARG A 118 3.99 -4.25 4.41
C ARG A 118 2.84 -4.60 3.46
N ALA A 119 3.12 -4.67 2.16
CA ALA A 119 2.13 -4.99 1.14
C ALA A 119 2.01 -6.50 0.85
N GLN A 120 2.96 -7.32 1.31
CA GLN A 120 2.99 -8.77 1.06
C GLN A 120 1.69 -9.52 1.44
N PRO A 121 0.99 -9.19 2.55
CA PRO A 121 -0.28 -9.84 2.88
C PRO A 121 -1.39 -9.66 1.83
N PHE A 122 -1.26 -8.69 0.92
CA PHE A 122 -2.24 -8.37 -0.12
C PHE A 122 -1.82 -8.84 -1.52
N LEU A 123 -0.83 -9.72 -1.60
CA LEU A 123 -0.53 -10.42 -2.84
C LEU A 123 -1.60 -11.50 -3.08
N PRO A 124 -1.98 -11.75 -4.34
CA PRO A 124 -2.86 -12.86 -4.65
C PRO A 124 -2.29 -14.15 -4.07
N PRO A 125 -3.13 -15.01 -3.47
CA PRO A 125 -2.67 -16.32 -3.04
C PRO A 125 -2.04 -17.03 -4.25
N LYS A 126 -0.84 -17.57 -4.06
CA LYS A 126 -0.22 -18.45 -5.06
C LYS A 126 -1.22 -19.57 -5.28
N HIS A 127 -1.74 -19.70 -6.50
CA HIS A 127 -2.66 -20.79 -6.84
C HIS A 127 -2.10 -22.09 -6.27
N GLN A 128 -2.77 -22.65 -5.26
CA GLN A 128 -2.64 -24.07 -4.94
C GLN A 128 -3.19 -24.77 -6.19
N GLN A 129 -2.28 -25.15 -7.06
CA GLN A 129 -2.53 -26.17 -8.06
C GLN A 129 -2.62 -27.52 -7.36
#